data_AF-A0A4Q7YZ42-F1
#
_entry.id   AF-A0A4Q7YZ42-F1
#
_cell.length_a   1.000
_cell.length_b   1.000
_cell.length_c   1.000
_cell.angle_alpha   90.00
_cell.angle_beta   90.00
_cell.angle_gamma   90.00
#
_symmetry.space_group_name_H-M   'P 1'
#
loop_
_entity.id
_entity.type
_entity.pdbx_description
1 polymer ?
#
loop_
_entity_poly.entity_id
_entity_poly.type
_entity_poly.pdbx_seq_one_letter_code
_entity_poly.pdbx_strand_id
1 'polypeptide(L)'
;MATKKKWSAKVDTDSTHPDEGLFKKSPSTIAKALASKRISPKGPGSRRRMLTFYSNRAGKNLPAERKTALKKAKTILSGIIADQKEKPAAQKSSTQKAAAKKATREAVKKVTTRTKKKATKKAA
;
A
#
# COMPACT_ATOMS: atom_id res chain seq x y z
N MET A 1 -46.25 6.96 -4.31
CA MET A 1 -45.57 8.21 -4.71
C MET A 1 -44.46 7.87 -5.71
N ALA A 2 -44.63 8.21 -6.99
CA ALA A 2 -43.62 7.93 -8.01
C ALA A 2 -42.37 8.82 -7.80
N THR A 3 -41.19 8.22 -7.69
CA THR A 3 -39.93 8.95 -7.52
C THR A 3 -39.59 9.72 -8.80
N LYS A 4 -39.64 11.06 -8.76
CA LYS A 4 -39.19 11.93 -9.85
C LYS A 4 -37.73 11.61 -10.21
N LYS A 5 -37.47 11.19 -11.46
CA LYS A 5 -36.11 10.98 -11.98
C LYS A 5 -35.36 12.32 -11.96
N LYS A 6 -34.33 12.41 -11.12
CA LYS A 6 -33.39 13.54 -11.10
C LYS A 6 -32.32 13.29 -12.17
N TRP A 7 -31.80 14.37 -12.77
CA TRP A 7 -30.70 14.27 -13.75
C TRP A 7 -29.39 13.73 -13.14
N SER A 8 -29.19 13.89 -11.84
CA SER A 8 -28.05 13.34 -11.12
C SER A 8 -28.44 12.08 -10.33
N ALA A 9 -27.58 11.06 -10.43
CA ALA A 9 -27.63 9.89 -9.57
C ALA A 9 -27.08 10.21 -8.17
N LYS A 10 -27.42 9.37 -7.19
CA LYS A 10 -26.85 9.44 -5.85
C LYS A 10 -25.32 9.28 -5.93
N VAL A 11 -24.59 10.17 -5.25
CA VAL A 11 -23.12 10.16 -5.23
C VAL A 11 -22.64 9.41 -3.99
N ASP A 12 -22.29 8.14 -4.13
CA ASP A 12 -21.73 7.31 -3.04
C ASP A 12 -20.18 7.29 -3.06
N THR A 13 -19.55 8.31 -3.66
CA THR A 13 -18.10 8.35 -3.87
C THR A 13 -17.35 8.87 -2.64
N ASP A 14 -16.80 7.94 -1.85
CA ASP A 14 -15.71 8.21 -0.92
C ASP A 14 -14.37 8.24 -1.71
N SER A 15 -13.72 9.41 -1.76
CA SER A 15 -12.50 9.59 -2.57
C SER A 15 -11.22 9.54 -1.74
N THR A 16 -11.07 10.43 -0.75
CA THR A 16 -9.90 10.55 0.12
C THR A 16 -10.25 11.51 1.26
N HIS A 17 -9.88 11.17 2.49
CA HIS A 17 -10.13 11.97 3.69
C HIS A 17 -8.81 12.39 4.34
N PRO A 18 -8.16 13.45 3.84
CA PRO A 18 -6.93 13.95 4.46
C PRO A 18 -7.26 14.62 5.80
N ASP A 19 -6.42 14.38 6.81
CA ASP A 19 -6.54 15.07 8.10
C ASP A 19 -6.42 16.59 7.92
N GLU A 20 -7.07 17.33 8.82
CA GLU A 20 -6.99 18.78 8.83
C GLU A 20 -5.53 19.26 8.90
N GLY A 21 -5.21 20.23 8.05
CA GLY A 21 -3.86 20.77 7.97
C GLY A 21 -2.80 19.81 7.41
N LEU A 22 -3.15 18.63 6.88
CA LEU A 22 -2.17 17.70 6.29
C LEU A 22 -1.27 18.37 5.26
N PHE A 23 -1.85 19.16 4.34
CA PHE A 23 -1.10 19.88 3.31
C PHE A 23 -0.30 21.07 3.83
N LYS A 24 -0.43 21.41 5.12
CA LYS A 24 0.41 22.38 5.80
C LYS A 24 1.68 21.74 6.41
N LYS A 25 1.78 20.42 6.42
CA LYS A 25 2.95 19.70 6.96
C LYS A 25 4.10 19.65 5.94
N SER A 26 5.17 18.94 6.29
CA SER A 26 6.33 18.75 5.41
C SER A 26 6.00 17.85 4.20
N PRO A 27 6.75 17.97 3.07
CA PRO A 27 6.50 17.19 1.87
C PRO A 27 6.50 15.68 2.09
N SER A 28 7.45 15.19 2.88
CA SER A 28 7.58 13.76 3.20
C SER A 28 6.40 13.25 4.02
N THR A 29 5.91 14.04 4.98
CA THR A 29 4.74 13.68 5.79
C THR A 29 3.48 13.64 4.94
N ILE A 30 3.29 14.60 4.04
CA ILE A 30 2.18 14.61 3.09
C ILE A 30 2.20 13.34 2.23
N ALA A 31 3.35 13.00 1.65
CA ALA A 31 3.48 11.83 0.77
C ALA A 31 3.23 10.51 1.52
N LYS A 32 3.79 10.34 2.73
CA LYS A 32 3.60 9.14 3.56
C LYS A 32 2.15 8.98 4.01
N ALA A 33 1.53 10.05 4.49
CA ALA A 33 0.13 10.04 4.93
C ALA A 33 -0.79 9.69 3.76
N LEU A 34 -0.61 10.36 2.61
CA LEU A 34 -1.40 10.05 1.42
C LEU A 34 -1.18 8.62 0.96
N ALA A 35 0.05 8.07 1.01
CA ALA A 35 0.33 6.69 0.63
C ALA A 35 -0.40 5.63 1.48
N SER A 36 -0.93 6.00 2.64
CA SER A 36 -1.72 5.10 3.49
C SER A 36 -3.06 4.70 2.84
N LYS A 37 -3.47 3.45 3.07
CA LYS A 37 -4.76 2.92 2.59
C LYS A 37 -5.95 3.52 3.36
N ARG A 38 -5.71 3.99 4.59
CA ARG A 38 -6.71 4.63 5.46
C ARG A 38 -7.24 5.95 4.88
N ILE A 39 -6.34 6.78 4.35
CA ILE A 39 -6.67 8.13 3.87
C ILE A 39 -7.21 8.09 2.44
N SER A 40 -6.83 7.09 1.65
CA SER A 40 -7.28 6.97 0.26
C SER A 40 -7.68 5.54 -0.09
N PRO A 41 -8.97 5.20 0.10
CA PRO A 41 -9.49 3.85 -0.13
C PRO A 41 -9.47 3.48 -1.62
N LYS A 42 -9.61 4.47 -2.52
CA LYS A 42 -9.57 4.29 -3.99
C LYS A 42 -8.16 4.13 -4.58
N GLY A 43 -7.12 4.11 -3.74
CA GLY A 43 -5.77 3.75 -4.15
C GLY A 43 -4.92 4.89 -4.74
N PRO A 44 -3.79 4.55 -5.41
CA PRO A 44 -2.74 5.50 -5.79
C PRO A 44 -3.20 6.70 -6.63
N GLY A 45 -4.15 6.48 -7.55
CA GLY A 45 -4.67 7.53 -8.43
C GLY A 45 -5.48 8.59 -7.67
N SER A 46 -6.24 8.18 -6.65
CA SER A 46 -7.06 9.08 -5.85
C SER A 46 -6.20 10.03 -5.00
N ARG A 47 -5.15 9.51 -4.37
CA ARG A 47 -4.14 10.29 -3.61
C ARG A 47 -3.48 11.37 -4.47
N ARG A 48 -3.08 11.00 -5.69
CA ARG A 48 -2.41 11.89 -6.63
C ARG A 48 -3.35 13.00 -7.10
N ARG A 49 -4.62 12.65 -7.40
CA ARG A 49 -5.66 13.64 -7.73
C ARG A 49 -5.91 14.59 -6.58
N MET A 50 -5.94 14.11 -5.35
CA MET A 50 -6.12 14.97 -4.17
C MET A 50 -5.01 16.03 -4.05
N LEU A 51 -3.75 15.64 -4.25
CA LEU A 51 -2.62 16.58 -4.21
C LEU A 51 -2.70 17.62 -5.34
N THR A 52 -3.05 17.19 -6.55
CA THR A 52 -3.27 18.10 -7.68
C THR A 52 -4.45 19.04 -7.44
N PHE A 53 -5.56 18.52 -6.93
CA PHE A 53 -6.74 19.30 -6.57
C PHE A 53 -6.38 20.37 -5.55
N TYR A 54 -5.70 20.03 -4.46
CA TYR A 54 -5.29 21.00 -3.45
C TYR A 54 -4.38 22.09 -4.03
N SER A 55 -3.38 21.70 -4.83
CA SER A 55 -2.48 22.66 -5.48
C SER A 55 -3.22 23.62 -6.41
N ASN A 56 -4.19 23.12 -7.17
CA ASN A 56 -4.97 23.91 -8.12
C ASN A 56 -5.98 24.81 -7.39
N ARG A 57 -6.67 24.28 -6.36
CA ARG A 57 -7.69 24.98 -5.58
C ARG A 57 -7.09 26.08 -4.71
N ALA A 58 -5.90 25.86 -4.17
CA ALA A 58 -5.21 26.87 -3.36
C ALA A 58 -4.66 28.04 -4.20
N GLY A 59 -4.39 27.81 -5.50
CA GLY A 59 -4.13 28.87 -6.48
C GLY A 59 -3.09 29.92 -6.05
N LYS A 60 -3.49 31.19 -6.03
CA LYS A 60 -2.65 32.35 -5.68
C LYS A 60 -2.42 32.48 -4.16
N ASN A 61 -3.25 31.85 -3.33
CA ASN A 61 -3.18 31.94 -1.86
C ASN A 61 -2.03 31.11 -1.26
N LEU A 62 -1.24 30.45 -2.11
CA LEU A 62 -0.14 29.61 -1.70
C LEU A 62 1.20 30.29 -2.00
N PRO A 63 2.05 30.55 -0.98
CA PRO A 63 3.41 31.06 -1.20
C PRO A 63 4.19 30.16 -2.17
N ALA A 64 5.14 30.75 -2.90
CA ALA A 64 5.96 30.02 -3.87
C ALA A 64 6.66 28.80 -3.23
N GLU A 65 7.17 28.96 -2.01
CA GLU A 65 7.78 27.90 -1.22
C GLU A 65 6.82 26.74 -0.93
N ARG A 66 5.56 27.05 -0.62
CA ARG A 66 4.57 25.99 -0.38
C ARG A 66 4.23 25.27 -1.68
N LYS A 67 4.20 25.96 -2.82
CA LYS A 67 4.02 25.32 -4.14
C LYS A 67 5.16 24.37 -4.45
N THR A 68 6.42 24.74 -4.17
CA THR A 68 7.56 23.84 -4.35
C THR A 68 7.50 22.65 -3.39
N ALA A 69 7.08 22.86 -2.14
CA ALA A 69 6.86 21.79 -1.16
C ALA A 69 5.81 20.76 -1.64
N LEU A 70 4.69 21.22 -2.20
CA LEU A 70 3.66 20.33 -2.77
C LEU A 70 4.15 19.60 -4.02
N LYS A 71 4.93 20.25 -4.88
CA LYS A 71 5.58 19.60 -6.03
C LYS A 71 6.55 18.50 -5.57
N LYS A 72 7.38 18.77 -4.55
CA LYS A 72 8.26 17.77 -3.93
C LYS A 72 7.46 16.60 -3.36
N ALA A 73 6.36 16.87 -2.66
CA ALA A 73 5.47 15.83 -2.15
C ALA A 73 4.89 14.95 -3.27
N LYS A 74 4.56 15.54 -4.42
CA LYS A 74 4.08 14.81 -5.61
C LYS A 74 5.15 13.86 -6.14
N THR A 75 6.39 14.30 -6.23
CA THR A 75 7.53 13.47 -6.68
C THR A 75 7.77 12.30 -5.73
N ILE A 76 7.84 12.57 -4.42
CA ILE A 76 8.03 11.52 -3.40
C ILE A 76 6.89 10.50 -3.46
N LEU A 77 5.64 10.96 -3.56
CA LEU A 77 4.48 10.08 -3.67
C LEU A 77 4.54 9.22 -4.95
N SER A 78 5.04 9.76 -6.08
CA SER A 78 5.27 8.96 -7.30
C SER A 78 6.25 7.83 -7.07
N GLY A 79 7.38 8.12 -6.41
CA GLY A 79 8.39 7.11 -6.08
C GLY A 79 7.81 5.99 -5.22
N ILE A 80 7.13 6.35 -4.12
CA ILE A 80 6.47 5.37 -3.24
C ILE A 80 5.49 4.47 -4.01
N ILE A 81 4.70 5.05 -4.93
CA ILE A 81 3.74 4.29 -5.74
C ILE A 81 4.46 3.37 -6.73
N ALA A 82 5.57 3.81 -7.33
CA ALA A 82 6.39 2.98 -8.21
C ALA A 82 6.99 1.80 -7.43
N ASP A 83 7.60 2.06 -6.27
CA ASP A 83 8.17 1.00 -5.41
C ASP A 83 7.11 -0.01 -4.96
N GLN A 84 5.88 0.46 -4.68
CA GLN A 84 4.73 -0.40 -4.35
C GLN A 84 4.22 -1.21 -5.54
N LYS A 85 4.45 -0.76 -6.78
CA LYS A 85 4.11 -1.50 -8.01
C LYS A 85 5.15 -2.57 -8.35
N GLU A 86 6.41 -2.37 -8.01
CA GLU A 86 7.51 -3.32 -8.28
C GLU A 86 7.60 -4.44 -7.22
N LYS A 87 7.30 -4.15 -5.96
CA LYS A 87 7.29 -5.14 -4.85
C LYS A 87 6.30 -6.33 -4.94
N PRO A 88 5.10 -6.25 -5.55
CA PRO A 88 4.19 -7.38 -5.64
C PRO A 88 4.70 -8.51 -6.54
N ALA A 89 5.70 -8.27 -7.40
CA ALA A 89 6.37 -9.32 -8.17
C ALA A 89 7.51 -10.00 -7.38
N ALA A 90 8.28 -9.22 -6.61
CA ALA A 90 9.42 -9.72 -5.85
C ALA A 90 9.07 -10.45 -4.53
N GLN A 91 7.90 -10.19 -3.93
CA GLN A 91 7.49 -10.86 -2.68
C GLN A 91 6.68 -12.15 -2.88
N LYS A 92 6.10 -12.36 -4.08
CA LYS A 92 5.46 -13.64 -4.42
C LYS A 92 6.48 -14.77 -4.57
N SER A 93 7.69 -14.47 -5.04
CA SER A 93 8.78 -15.46 -5.17
C SER A 93 9.47 -15.79 -3.85
N SER A 94 9.52 -14.87 -2.87
CA SER A 94 10.15 -15.14 -1.56
C SER A 94 9.25 -15.95 -0.61
N THR A 95 7.93 -15.77 -0.70
CA THR A 95 6.97 -16.55 0.12
C THR A 95 6.91 -18.01 -0.34
N GLN A 96 7.05 -18.27 -1.65
CA GLN A 96 7.19 -19.64 -2.18
C GLN A 96 8.52 -20.30 -1.77
N LYS A 97 9.62 -19.54 -1.71
CA LYS A 97 10.94 -20.03 -1.29
C LYS A 97 11.01 -20.34 0.22
N ALA A 98 10.27 -19.60 1.05
CA ALA A 98 10.17 -19.84 2.49
C ALA A 98 9.30 -21.08 2.82
N ALA A 99 8.19 -21.29 2.10
CA ALA A 99 7.35 -22.47 2.24
C ALA A 99 8.07 -23.76 1.79
N ALA A 100 8.82 -23.71 0.68
CA ALA A 100 9.60 -24.84 0.18
C ALA A 100 10.76 -25.24 1.13
N LYS A 101 11.40 -24.27 1.79
CA LYS A 101 12.43 -24.53 2.83
C LYS A 101 11.86 -25.14 4.12
N LYS A 102 10.60 -24.84 4.47
CA LYS A 102 9.94 -25.42 5.65
C LYS A 102 9.57 -26.89 5.42
N ALA A 103 9.05 -27.22 4.23
CA ALA A 103 8.69 -28.59 3.85
C ALA A 103 9.89 -29.54 3.76
N THR A 104 11.05 -29.06 3.24
CA THR A 104 12.28 -29.87 3.18
C THR A 104 12.89 -30.13 4.55
N ARG A 105 12.78 -29.19 5.50
CA ARG A 105 13.24 -29.39 6.89
C ARG A 105 12.38 -30.38 7.67
N GLU A 106 11.06 -30.40 7.44
CA GLU A 106 10.16 -31.39 8.06
C GLU A 106 10.35 -32.80 7.49
N ALA A 107 10.54 -32.93 6.17
CA ALA A 107 10.79 -34.22 5.53
C ALA A 107 12.13 -34.84 6.00
N VAL A 108 13.19 -34.04 6.13
CA VAL A 108 14.49 -34.52 6.63
C VAL A 108 14.39 -34.98 8.10
N LYS A 109 13.67 -34.26 8.97
CA LYS A 109 13.46 -34.72 10.36
C LYS A 109 12.70 -36.05 10.44
N LYS A 110 11.68 -36.25 9.59
CA LYS A 110 10.86 -37.47 9.61
C LYS A 110 11.65 -38.70 9.15
N VAL A 111 12.56 -38.54 8.19
CA VAL A 111 13.47 -39.62 7.75
C VAL A 111 14.45 -39.97 8.86
N THR A 112 15.11 -39.01 9.51
CA THR A 112 16.07 -39.28 10.59
C THR A 112 15.43 -39.98 11.81
N THR A 113 14.17 -39.65 12.15
CA THR A 113 13.45 -40.33 13.24
C THR A 113 13.05 -41.77 12.90
N ARG A 114 12.80 -42.06 11.61
CA ARG A 114 12.38 -43.39 11.15
C ARG A 114 13.58 -44.35 11.04
N THR A 115 14.78 -43.86 10.73
CA THR A 115 16.02 -44.65 10.73
C THR A 115 16.46 -45.04 12.14
N LYS A 116 16.31 -44.14 13.12
CA LYS A 116 16.66 -44.43 14.53
C LYS A 116 15.74 -45.48 15.16
N LYS A 117 14.44 -45.48 14.82
CA LYS A 117 13.46 -46.48 15.31
C LYS A 117 13.63 -47.87 14.66
N LYS A 118 14.28 -47.97 13.50
CA LYS A 118 14.55 -49.26 12.83
C LYS A 118 15.82 -49.94 13.36
N ALA A 119 16.77 -49.18 13.91
CA ALA A 119 18.00 -49.72 14.50
C ALA A 119 17.77 -50.37 15.88
N THR A 120 16.80 -49.90 16.67
CA THR A 120 16.50 -50.47 18.00
C THR A 120 15.58 -51.68 17.99
N LYS A 121 15.01 -52.05 16.82
CA LYS A 121 14.13 -53.22 16.68
C LYS A 121 14.81 -54.43 16.03
N LYS A 122 16.13 -54.37 15.81
CA LYS A 122 16.95 -55.44 15.19
C LYS A 122 17.98 -56.04 16.16
N ALA A 123 17.84 -55.77 17.46
CA ALA A 123 18.72 -56.25 18.52
C ALA A 123 17.95 -56.93 19.67
N ALA A 124 16.80 -57.53 19.35
CA ALA A 124 16.04 -58.43 20.22
C ALA A 124 15.86 -59.75 19.48
#